data_AF-A0A968KAH9-F1
#
_entry.id   AF-A0A968KAH9-F1
#
_cell.length_a   1.000
_cell.length_b   1.000
_cell.length_c   1.000
_cell.angle_alpha   90.00
_cell.angle_beta   90.00
_cell.angle_gamma   90.00
#
_symmetry.space_group_name_H-M   'P 1'
#
loop_
_entity.id
_entity.type
_entity.pdbx_description
1 polymer ?
#
loop_
_entity_poly.entity_id
_entity_poly.type
_entity_poly.pdbx_seq_one_letter_code
_entity_poly.pdbx_strand_id
1 'polypeptide(L)' 'HRGIHPYCVTIDLEAHEYLPRMYGAVNYTVIDEPRKLPCKISDVYRKLAT' A
#
# COMPACT_ATOMS: atom_id res chain seq x y z
N HIS A 1 -21.87 7.41 0.58
CA HIS A 1 -21.03 7.73 1.75
C HIS A 1 -19.58 7.56 1.33
N ARG A 2 -18.79 8.64 1.15
CA ARG A 2 -17.37 8.50 0.79
C ARG A 2 -16.60 8.17 2.08
N GLY A 3 -16.42 6.87 2.33
CA GLY A 3 -15.63 6.39 3.46
C GLY A 3 -14.15 6.72 3.29
N ILE A 4 -13.38 6.64 4.37
CA ILE A 4 -11.92 6.71 4.29
C ILE A 4 -11.44 5.37 3.74
N HIS A 5 -10.66 5.40 2.66
CA HIS A 5 -10.02 4.23 2.06
C HIS A 5 -8.54 4.22 2.44
N PRO A 6 -8.15 3.62 3.58
CA PRO A 6 -6.75 3.57 3.98
C PRO A 6 -5.96 2.67 3.01
N TYR A 7 -4.77 3.13 2.60
CA TYR A 7 -3.83 2.35 1.81
C TYR A 7 -2.44 2.45 2.44
N CYS A 8 -1.80 1.32 2.69
CA CYS A 8 -0.48 1.26 3.30
C CYS A 8 0.60 0.98 2.23
N VAL A 9 1.67 1.78 2.23
CA VAL A 9 2.88 1.48 1.45
C VAL A 9 4.02 1.33 2.45
N THR A 10 4.68 0.19 2.45
CA THR A 10 5.79 -0.08 3.37
C THR A 10 7.03 -0.57 2.62
N ILE A 11 8.21 -0.29 3.19
CA ILE A 11 9.49 -0.87 2.78
C ILE A 11 9.94 -1.77 3.93
N ASP A 12 9.27 -2.91 4.04
CA ASP A 12 9.52 -3.90 5.07
C ASP A 12 9.33 -5.29 4.44
N LEU A 13 10.44 -6.00 4.31
CA LEU A 13 10.50 -7.32 3.67
C LEU A 13 9.77 -8.39 4.49
N GLU A 14 9.55 -8.16 5.79
CA GLU A 14 8.84 -9.08 6.70
C GLU A 14 7.34 -8.78 6.76
N ALA A 15 6.90 -7.66 6.16
CA ALA A 15 5.55 -7.13 6.32
C ALA A 15 4.41 -8.05 5.85
N HIS A 16 4.72 -9.02 4.99
CA HIS A 16 3.77 -10.05 4.56
C HIS A 16 3.23 -10.92 5.72
N GLU A 17 3.92 -11.00 6.87
CA GLU A 17 3.54 -11.85 8.00
C GLU A 17 2.50 -11.22 8.94
N TYR A 18 2.41 -9.88 8.93
CA TYR A 18 1.59 -9.14 9.89
C TYR A 18 0.61 -8.16 9.24
N LEU A 19 0.91 -7.59 8.07
CA LEU A 19 0.03 -6.62 7.41
C LEU A 19 -1.34 -7.19 6.99
N PRO A 20 -1.48 -8.45 6.51
CA PRO A 20 -2.80 -9.00 6.23
C PRO A 20 -3.77 -8.97 7.42
N ARG A 21 -3.24 -9.12 8.64
CA ARG A 21 -4.02 -9.09 9.89
C ARG A 21 -4.40 -7.67 10.32
N MET A 22 -3.60 -6.66 9.99
CA MET A 22 -3.84 -5.25 10.37
C MET A 22 -4.66 -4.46 9.34
N TYR A 23 -4.42 -4.67 8.04
CA TYR A 23 -4.97 -3.84 6.96
C TYR A 23 -5.95 -4.59 6.05
N GLY A 24 -6.15 -5.89 6.27
CA GLY A 24 -6.83 -6.78 5.33
C GLY A 24 -5.97 -7.06 4.09
N ALA A 25 -6.26 -8.16 3.39
CA ALA A 25 -5.43 -8.66 2.29
C ALA A 25 -5.30 -7.73 1.06
N VAL A 26 -6.02 -6.61 1.02
CA VAL A 26 -6.27 -5.84 -0.22
C VAL A 26 -5.75 -4.40 -0.20
N ASN A 27 -5.31 -3.86 0.94
CA ASN A 27 -5.04 -2.42 1.08
C ASN A 27 -3.58 -2.09 1.45
N TYR A 28 -2.62 -2.92 1.04
CA TYR A 28 -1.21 -2.60 1.24
C TYR A 28 -0.32 -3.01 0.07
N THR A 29 0.85 -2.38 -0.01
CA THR A 29 1.93 -2.76 -0.93
C THR A 29 3.25 -2.75 -0.18
N VAL A 30 3.96 -3.86 -0.30
CA VAL A 30 5.36 -3.98 0.16
C VAL A 30 6.26 -3.61 -1.01
N ILE A 31 7.23 -2.76 -0.74
CA ILE A 31 8.27 -2.36 -1.69
C ILE A 31 9.61 -2.91 -1.17
N ASP A 32 10.33 -3.60 -2.04
CA ASP A 32 11.64 -4.19 -1.77
C ASP A 32 12.79 -3.18 -1.88
N GLU A 33 12.62 -2.12 -2.68
CA GLU A 33 13.62 -1.08 -2.91
C GLU A 33 13.06 0.34 -2.78
N PRO A 34 13.67 1.24 -1.97
CA PRO A 34 13.19 2.61 -1.79
C PRO A 34 13.03 3.40 -3.09
N ARG A 35 13.86 3.12 -4.09
CA ARG A 35 13.81 3.77 -5.42
C ARG A 35 12.50 3.53 -6.17
N LYS A 36 11.76 2.46 -5.85
CA LYS A 36 10.47 2.13 -6.47
C LYS A 36 9.30 2.89 -5.83
N LEU A 37 9.49 3.53 -4.68
CA LEU A 37 8.46 4.24 -3.93
C LEU A 37 7.76 5.36 -4.73
N PRO A 38 8.47 6.28 -5.44
CA PRO A 38 7.81 7.35 -6.18
C PRO A 38 6.88 6.85 -7.28
N CYS A 39 7.30 5.81 -7.99
CA CYS A 39 6.49 5.17 -9.03
C CYS A 39 5.24 4.51 -8.43
N LYS A 40 5.36 3.83 -7.28
CA LYS A 40 4.22 3.17 -6.64
C LYS A 40 3.22 4.11 -5.99
N ILE A 41 3.67 5.20 -5.38
CA ILE A 41 2.77 6.25 -4.89
C ILE A 41 1.90 6.80 -6.04
N SER A 42 2.52 7.02 -7.20
CA SER A 42 1.83 7.51 -8.40
C SER A 42 0.77 6.52 -8.92
N ASP A 43 1.08 5.22 -8.91
CA ASP A 43 0.14 4.15 -9.29
C ASP A 43 -1.08 4.08 -8.37
N VAL A 44 -0.86 4.17 -7.05
CA VAL A 44 -1.92 4.11 -6.03
C VAL A 44 -2.83 5.33 -6.14
N TYR A 45 -2.26 6.53 -6.28
CA TYR A 45 -3.04 7.76 -6.42
C TYR A 45 -3.99 7.72 -7.63
N ARG A 46 -3.51 7.20 -8.77
CA ARG A 46 -4.35 7.03 -9.96
C ARG A 46 -5.54 6.08 -9.73
N LYS A 47 -5.35 5.01 -8.95
CA LYS A 47 -6.43 4.05 -8.64
C LYS A 47 -7.47 4.61 -7.67
N LEU A 48 -7.07 5.49 -6.76
CA LEU A 48 -7.96 6.07 -5.74
C LEU A 48 -8.74 7.30 -6.24
N ALA A 49 -8.27 7.97 -7.30
CA ALA A 49 -8.90 9.16 -7.86
C ALA A 49 -10.02 8.87 -8.88
N THR A 50 -10.39 7.60 -9.09
CA THR A 50 -11.47 7.16 -10.00
C THR A 50 -12.69 6.75 -9.20
#